data_AF-A0A7M1PZ17-F1
#
_entry.id   AF-A0A7M1PZ17-F1
#
_cell.length_a   1.000
_cell.length_b   1.000
_cell.length_c   1.000
_cell.angle_alpha   90.00
_cell.angle_beta   90.00
_cell.angle_gamma   90.00
#
_symmetry.space_group_name_H-M   'P 1'
#
loop_
_entity.id
_entity.type
_entity.pdbx_description
1 polymer ?
#
loop_
_entity_poly.entity_id
_entity_poly.type
_entity_poly.pdbx_seq_one_letter_code
_entity_poly.pdbx_strand_id
1 'polypeptide(L)'
;MRLELGNIRIEDVQFGSNTEVKNHTLYVNKEELIALLSEDERLASVSIELARPGESVRIMPVKDVIEPRVKVEGPGGLFPGFISKLDQVGSGRTHVLKGAAVVTAGKVVGFQEGIIDMTGPAADYTPFAHTNNIVIVANPVEGLEQHGHEAALRIMGFKAATYIAEAGRNVEPDEVKTYEVAPLFENVAKYPNLPKVVYVYMLQSQGLLHDTYYYGIDVKQMVPTLMYPTEIMDGAIVSGNCVSACDKNTTFHHLNSPVIYDLMEKHGKEICFLGCVVTNENVTLGDKQRSSNMVAKLVEFLGADGAVISEEGFGNPDADLIMNCTKVEKKGVKTVLVTDEYAGRDGASQSLADADKLADAVITAGNANEVVTLPPMKKLIGYAEPADTIAGGFDGSLKADGSITVEIQAITGATNELGFNKLTARGY
;
A
#
# COMPACT_ATOMS: atom_id res chain seq x y z
N MET A 1 21.08 10.29 0.88
CA MET A 1 20.70 8.91 0.55
C MET A 1 20.43 8.82 -0.95
N ARG A 2 20.98 7.82 -1.65
CA ARG A 2 20.87 7.68 -3.11
C ARG A 2 20.51 6.24 -3.49
N LEU A 3 19.38 6.07 -4.14
CA LEU A 3 18.86 4.77 -4.59
C LEU A 3 18.64 4.77 -6.10
N GLU A 4 19.04 3.69 -6.75
CA GLU A 4 18.69 3.38 -8.13
C GLU A 4 17.63 2.28 -8.15
N LEU A 5 16.50 2.54 -8.82
CA LEU A 5 15.51 1.52 -9.15
C LEU A 5 15.74 1.05 -10.60
N GLY A 6 16.16 -0.20 -10.74
CA GLY A 6 16.27 -0.88 -12.03
C GLY A 6 14.94 -1.56 -12.38
N ASN A 7 14.13 -0.93 -13.21
CA ASN A 7 12.85 -1.45 -13.65
C ASN A 7 13.07 -2.49 -14.77
N ILE A 8 12.72 -3.74 -14.49
CA ILE A 8 12.62 -4.82 -15.47
C ILE A 8 11.15 -4.98 -15.81
N ARG A 9 10.78 -4.74 -17.07
CA ARG A 9 9.39 -4.84 -17.52
C ARG A 9 8.95 -6.30 -17.58
N ILE A 10 7.79 -6.58 -17.00
CA ILE A 10 7.11 -7.87 -17.05
C ILE A 10 5.76 -7.68 -17.75
N GLU A 11 5.65 -8.27 -18.93
CA GLU A 11 4.46 -8.20 -19.79
C GLU A 11 3.57 -9.44 -19.63
N ASP A 12 4.12 -10.57 -19.18
CA ASP A 12 3.37 -11.81 -18.95
C ASP A 12 3.96 -12.61 -17.78
N VAL A 13 3.14 -13.49 -17.20
CA VAL A 13 3.54 -14.47 -16.18
C VAL A 13 3.05 -15.88 -16.53
N GLN A 14 3.95 -16.84 -16.43
CA GLN A 14 3.68 -18.24 -16.75
C GLN A 14 4.27 -19.18 -15.69
N PHE A 15 3.69 -20.38 -15.56
CA PHE A 15 4.38 -21.45 -14.84
C PHE A 15 5.47 -22.05 -15.74
N GLY A 16 6.61 -22.39 -15.14
CA GLY A 16 7.74 -23.00 -15.83
C GLY A 16 8.51 -23.95 -14.92
N SER A 17 9.50 -24.64 -15.47
CA SER A 17 10.36 -25.54 -14.69
C SER A 17 11.35 -24.79 -13.79
N ASN A 18 11.57 -23.49 -14.03
CA ASN A 18 12.47 -22.64 -13.27
C ASN A 18 11.82 -21.28 -13.06
N THR A 19 12.17 -20.61 -11.96
CA THR A 19 11.80 -19.22 -11.72
C THR A 19 12.84 -18.29 -12.37
N GLU A 20 12.45 -17.61 -13.45
CA GLU A 20 13.36 -16.79 -14.27
C GLU A 20 12.59 -15.75 -15.11
N VAL A 21 13.26 -14.67 -15.51
CA VAL A 21 12.71 -13.71 -16.48
C VAL A 21 13.33 -13.96 -17.85
N LYS A 22 12.50 -14.13 -18.88
CA LYS A 22 12.91 -14.29 -20.28
C LYS A 22 11.99 -13.48 -21.18
N ASN A 23 12.56 -12.57 -21.98
CA ASN A 23 11.81 -11.75 -22.95
C ASN A 23 10.57 -11.07 -22.33
N HIS A 24 10.74 -10.41 -21.19
CA HIS A 24 9.65 -9.78 -20.41
C HIS A 24 8.56 -10.74 -19.91
N THR A 25 8.74 -12.05 -20.01
CA THR A 25 7.89 -13.05 -19.34
C THR A 25 8.57 -13.52 -18.05
N LEU A 26 7.85 -13.43 -16.94
CA LEU A 26 8.23 -14.04 -15.67
C LEU A 26 7.74 -15.49 -15.64
N TYR A 27 8.66 -16.45 -15.68
CA TYR A 27 8.38 -17.85 -15.41
C TYR A 27 8.50 -18.10 -13.91
N VAL A 28 7.54 -18.81 -13.32
CA VAL A 28 7.51 -19.19 -11.90
C VAL A 28 7.51 -20.71 -11.79
N ASN A 29 8.48 -21.25 -11.06
CA ASN A 29 8.45 -22.64 -10.64
C ASN A 29 7.43 -22.80 -9.51
N LYS A 30 6.30 -23.43 -9.84
CA LYS A 30 5.17 -23.58 -8.93
C LYS A 30 5.52 -24.49 -7.75
N GLU A 31 6.17 -25.61 -8.04
CA GLU A 31 6.49 -26.64 -7.06
C GLU A 31 7.53 -26.14 -6.04
N GLU A 32 8.56 -25.44 -6.51
CA GLU A 32 9.59 -24.86 -5.64
C GLU A 32 9.00 -23.77 -4.73
N LEU A 33 8.15 -22.89 -5.27
CA LEU A 33 7.52 -21.85 -4.46
C LEU A 33 6.52 -22.45 -3.45
N ILE A 34 5.74 -23.47 -3.82
CA ILE A 34 4.88 -24.18 -2.86
C ILE A 34 5.73 -24.82 -1.75
N ALA A 35 6.84 -25.47 -2.11
CA ALA A 35 7.72 -26.12 -1.14
C ALA A 35 8.29 -25.11 -0.13
N LEU A 36 8.82 -23.97 -0.60
CA LEU A 36 9.34 -22.89 0.24
C LEU A 36 8.28 -22.35 1.22
N LEU A 37 7.07 -22.11 0.73
CA LEU A 37 6.00 -21.53 1.54
C LEU A 37 5.39 -22.53 2.53
N SER A 38 5.45 -23.82 2.20
CA SER A 38 4.96 -24.90 3.08
C SER A 38 5.89 -25.21 4.25
N GLU A 39 7.06 -24.56 4.34
CA GLU A 39 7.94 -24.64 5.52
C GLU A 39 7.34 -23.97 6.76
N ASP A 40 6.34 -23.10 6.60
CA ASP A 40 5.63 -22.49 7.73
C ASP A 40 4.58 -23.46 8.28
N GLU A 41 4.88 -24.09 9.42
CA GLU A 41 4.03 -25.09 10.07
C GLU A 41 2.62 -24.58 10.46
N ARG A 42 2.40 -23.26 10.42
CA ARG A 42 1.08 -22.65 10.66
C ARG A 42 0.14 -22.77 9.45
N LEU A 43 0.66 -23.12 8.27
CA LEU A 43 -0.11 -23.26 7.04
C LEU A 43 -0.38 -24.74 6.75
N ALA A 44 -1.66 -25.12 6.68
CA ALA A 44 -2.07 -26.47 6.33
C ALA A 44 -1.96 -26.77 4.83
N SER A 45 -2.11 -25.74 4.00
CA SER A 45 -1.98 -25.86 2.55
C SER A 45 -1.62 -24.53 1.92
N VAL A 46 -0.86 -24.59 0.83
CA VAL A 46 -0.52 -23.47 -0.02
C VAL A 46 -0.78 -23.88 -1.47
N SER A 47 -1.41 -23.00 -2.23
CA SER A 47 -1.64 -23.16 -3.66
C SER A 47 -1.34 -21.86 -4.38
N ILE A 48 -0.91 -21.98 -5.64
CA ILE A 48 -0.46 -20.85 -6.45
C ILE A 48 -1.22 -20.87 -7.76
N GLU A 49 -1.75 -19.73 -8.12
CA GLU A 49 -2.50 -19.48 -9.34
C GLU A 49 -2.00 -18.20 -10.00
N LEU A 50 -2.23 -18.08 -11.31
CA LEU A 50 -1.88 -16.88 -12.08
C LEU A 50 -3.17 -16.21 -12.56
N ALA A 51 -3.16 -14.87 -12.58
CA ALA A 51 -4.23 -14.06 -13.13
C ALA A 51 -3.62 -12.88 -13.90
N ARG A 52 -3.90 -12.79 -15.19
CA ARG A 52 -3.32 -11.79 -16.10
C ARG A 52 -4.35 -10.71 -16.45
N PRO A 53 -3.90 -9.49 -16.84
CA PRO A 53 -4.80 -8.44 -17.28
C PRO A 53 -5.75 -8.90 -18.39
N GLY A 54 -7.05 -8.61 -18.24
CA GLY A 54 -8.08 -8.94 -19.22
C GLY A 54 -8.64 -10.37 -19.13
N GLU A 55 -8.08 -11.25 -18.29
CA GLU A 55 -8.67 -12.56 -18.04
C GLU A 55 -9.99 -12.45 -17.25
N SER A 56 -10.93 -13.37 -17.48
CA SER A 56 -12.17 -13.44 -16.69
C SER A 56 -11.91 -14.19 -15.37
N VAL A 57 -11.19 -13.53 -14.48
CA VAL A 57 -10.73 -14.04 -13.20
C VAL A 57 -11.08 -13.05 -12.09
N ARG A 58 -11.67 -13.55 -11.00
CA ARG A 58 -11.84 -12.86 -9.73
C ARG A 58 -10.86 -13.40 -8.70
N ILE A 59 -10.20 -12.52 -7.96
CA ILE A 59 -9.40 -12.86 -6.79
C ILE A 59 -10.11 -12.28 -5.58
N MET A 60 -10.50 -13.12 -4.62
CA MET A 60 -11.06 -12.65 -3.35
C MET A 60 -11.03 -13.76 -2.28
N PRO A 61 -10.95 -13.42 -0.99
CA PRO A 61 -10.61 -12.10 -0.49
C PRO A 61 -9.10 -11.86 -0.61
N VAL A 62 -8.73 -10.63 -1.00
CA VAL A 62 -7.35 -10.16 -1.15
C VAL A 62 -6.88 -9.54 0.14
N LYS A 63 -5.72 -10.00 0.65
CA LYS A 63 -5.14 -9.53 1.90
C LYS A 63 -4.12 -8.41 1.69
N ASP A 64 -3.14 -8.67 0.84
CA ASP A 64 -2.09 -7.73 0.47
C ASP A 64 -1.69 -7.95 -0.99
N VAL A 65 -1.09 -6.92 -1.58
CA VAL A 65 -0.48 -6.96 -2.91
C VAL A 65 0.93 -6.43 -2.78
N ILE A 66 1.91 -7.14 -3.34
CA ILE A 66 3.35 -6.87 -3.13
C ILE A 66 4.05 -6.84 -4.49
N GLU A 67 4.81 -5.77 -4.78
CA GLU A 67 5.65 -5.72 -5.98
C GLU A 67 6.95 -6.50 -5.73
N PRO A 68 7.31 -7.50 -6.55
CA PRO A 68 8.57 -8.22 -6.39
C PRO A 68 9.77 -7.28 -6.63
N ARG A 69 10.63 -7.14 -5.63
CA ARG A 69 11.85 -6.32 -5.68
C ARG A 69 13.04 -7.06 -5.08
N VAL A 70 14.23 -6.86 -5.64
CA VAL A 70 15.47 -7.51 -5.19
C VAL A 70 16.61 -6.52 -5.08
N LYS A 71 17.28 -6.50 -3.92
CA LYS A 71 18.45 -5.65 -3.67
C LYS A 71 19.67 -6.25 -4.36
N VAL A 72 20.27 -5.53 -5.32
CA VAL A 72 21.42 -6.02 -6.11
C VAL A 72 22.73 -5.33 -5.76
N GLU A 73 22.67 -4.12 -5.18
CA GLU A 73 23.85 -3.38 -4.72
C GLU A 73 23.48 -2.53 -3.50
N GLY A 74 24.42 -2.37 -2.57
CA GLY A 74 24.27 -1.53 -1.38
C GLY A 74 23.90 -2.32 -0.12
N PRO A 75 23.73 -1.63 1.01
CA PRO A 75 23.39 -2.26 2.29
C PRO A 75 21.93 -2.74 2.33
N GLY A 76 21.64 -3.60 3.32
CA GLY A 76 20.30 -4.10 3.59
C GLY A 76 19.71 -5.07 2.56
N GLY A 77 18.40 -5.25 2.63
CA GLY A 77 17.58 -6.06 1.74
C GLY A 77 16.13 -5.62 1.82
N LEU A 78 15.23 -6.28 1.07
CA LEU A 78 13.81 -5.93 1.11
C LEU A 78 13.15 -6.42 2.41
N PHE A 79 12.18 -5.64 2.88
CA PHE A 79 11.35 -5.92 4.06
C PHE A 79 12.20 -6.16 5.33
N PRO A 80 13.03 -5.17 5.74
CA PRO A 80 13.89 -5.29 6.91
C PRO A 80 13.09 -5.53 8.19
N GLY A 81 13.53 -6.52 8.97
CA GLY A 81 12.82 -6.98 10.18
C GLY A 81 11.83 -8.12 9.92
N PHE A 82 11.50 -8.42 8.66
CA PHE A 82 10.70 -9.58 8.27
C PHE A 82 11.47 -10.61 7.46
N ILE A 83 12.04 -10.19 6.33
CA ILE A 83 12.77 -11.07 5.42
C ILE A 83 14.27 -10.82 5.50
N SER A 84 14.70 -9.57 5.25
CA SER A 84 16.09 -9.22 5.43
C SER A 84 16.39 -8.94 6.90
N LYS A 85 17.69 -9.01 7.24
CA LYS A 85 18.18 -8.51 8.53
C LYS A 85 17.76 -7.05 8.71
N LEU A 86 17.55 -6.67 9.96
CA LEU A 86 17.27 -5.30 10.34
C LEU A 86 18.51 -4.44 10.05
N ASP A 87 18.43 -3.63 9.00
CA ASP A 87 19.44 -2.67 8.59
C ASP A 87 18.74 -1.51 7.88
N GLN A 88 19.41 -0.38 7.80
CA GLN A 88 18.91 0.80 7.11
C GLN A 88 18.89 0.57 5.60
N VAL A 89 17.73 0.79 4.96
CA VAL A 89 17.57 0.60 3.51
C VAL A 89 17.47 1.95 2.78
N GLY A 90 17.25 1.93 1.46
CA GLY A 90 17.07 3.13 0.64
C GLY A 90 18.34 3.65 -0.04
N SER A 91 19.43 2.87 -0.09
CA SER A 91 20.68 3.24 -0.79
C SER A 91 21.23 2.11 -1.65
N GLY A 92 21.88 2.42 -2.78
CA GLY A 92 22.44 1.43 -3.70
C GLY A 92 21.50 1.18 -4.89
N ARG A 93 21.33 -0.08 -5.30
CA ARG A 93 20.45 -0.45 -6.43
C ARG A 93 19.51 -1.60 -6.08
N THR A 94 18.26 -1.42 -6.45
CA THR A 94 17.18 -2.40 -6.28
C THR A 94 16.53 -2.65 -7.64
N HIS A 95 16.46 -3.90 -8.07
CA HIS A 95 15.71 -4.28 -9.26
C HIS A 95 14.23 -4.48 -8.91
N VAL A 96 13.36 -4.06 -9.81
CA VAL A 96 11.90 -4.12 -9.67
C VAL A 96 11.34 -4.89 -10.85
N LEU A 97 10.54 -5.93 -10.58
CA LEU A 97 9.81 -6.66 -11.62
C LEU A 97 8.52 -5.90 -11.97
N LYS A 98 8.68 -4.81 -12.74
CA LYS A 98 7.63 -3.84 -13.03
C LYS A 98 6.54 -4.46 -13.91
N GLY A 99 5.32 -4.51 -13.38
CA GLY A 99 4.17 -5.13 -14.06
C GLY A 99 3.78 -6.49 -13.48
N ALA A 100 4.57 -7.05 -12.55
CA ALA A 100 4.19 -8.22 -11.77
C ALA A 100 3.75 -7.82 -10.35
N ALA A 101 2.86 -8.61 -9.76
CA ALA A 101 2.50 -8.49 -8.35
C ALA A 101 2.26 -9.85 -7.71
N VAL A 102 2.67 -10.00 -6.45
CA VAL A 102 2.28 -11.12 -5.61
C VAL A 102 1.05 -10.72 -4.83
N VAL A 103 -0.02 -11.49 -4.97
CA VAL A 103 -1.30 -11.26 -4.29
C VAL A 103 -1.48 -12.36 -3.26
N THR A 104 -1.59 -11.99 -1.99
CA THR A 104 -1.98 -12.93 -0.94
C THR A 104 -3.51 -12.97 -0.86
N ALA A 105 -4.07 -14.17 -0.97
CA ALA A 105 -5.49 -14.43 -0.86
C ALA A 105 -5.71 -15.65 0.01
N GLY A 106 -6.93 -15.87 0.50
CA GLY A 106 -7.22 -17.06 1.31
C GLY A 106 -8.42 -16.90 2.21
N LYS A 107 -8.59 -17.86 3.12
CA LYS A 107 -9.59 -17.70 4.17
C LYS A 107 -9.08 -16.63 5.11
N VAL A 108 -9.75 -15.50 5.19
CA VAL A 108 -9.32 -14.35 6.01
C VAL A 108 -10.11 -14.31 7.30
N VAL A 109 -9.55 -13.66 8.31
CA VAL A 109 -10.18 -13.58 9.63
C VAL A 109 -11.21 -12.45 9.72
N GLY A 110 -11.00 -11.35 8.99
CA GLY A 110 -11.83 -10.14 9.04
C GLY A 110 -12.71 -9.92 7.80
N PHE A 111 -13.58 -8.91 7.89
CA PHE A 111 -14.45 -8.46 6.79
C PHE A 111 -13.81 -7.34 5.94
N GLN A 112 -12.64 -6.84 6.33
CA GLN A 112 -11.95 -5.69 5.74
C GLN A 112 -10.94 -6.12 4.67
N GLU A 113 -11.32 -7.07 3.83
CA GLU A 113 -10.47 -7.55 2.74
C GLU A 113 -11.12 -7.21 1.40
N GLY A 114 -10.43 -7.49 0.28
CA GLY A 114 -10.83 -6.91 -1.00
C GLY A 114 -11.11 -7.88 -2.13
N ILE A 115 -11.64 -7.33 -3.21
CA ILE A 115 -11.88 -7.99 -4.48
C ILE A 115 -10.96 -7.37 -5.54
N ILE A 116 -10.32 -8.22 -6.34
CA ILE A 116 -9.71 -7.84 -7.61
C ILE A 116 -10.41 -8.63 -8.72
N ASP A 117 -11.09 -7.92 -9.62
CA ASP A 117 -11.53 -8.50 -10.89
C ASP A 117 -10.54 -8.06 -11.99
N MET A 118 -10.02 -9.03 -12.74
CA MET A 118 -9.04 -8.76 -13.80
C MET A 118 -9.67 -8.18 -15.09
N THR A 119 -11.00 -8.04 -15.11
CA THR A 119 -11.78 -7.48 -16.22
C THR A 119 -13.14 -6.95 -15.73
N GLY A 120 -13.85 -6.20 -16.56
CA GLY A 120 -15.15 -5.63 -16.22
C GLY A 120 -15.06 -4.39 -15.32
N PRO A 121 -16.19 -3.93 -14.74
CA PRO A 121 -16.26 -2.63 -14.07
C PRO A 121 -15.28 -2.45 -12.92
N ALA A 122 -15.04 -3.48 -12.10
CA ALA A 122 -14.09 -3.39 -10.99
C ALA A 122 -12.63 -3.22 -11.44
N ALA A 123 -12.28 -3.65 -12.66
CA ALA A 123 -10.92 -3.51 -13.17
C ALA A 123 -10.52 -2.04 -13.35
N ASP A 124 -11.47 -1.15 -13.65
CA ASP A 124 -11.22 0.29 -13.76
C ASP A 124 -10.95 0.94 -12.38
N TYR A 125 -11.36 0.27 -11.31
CA TYR A 125 -11.21 0.74 -9.93
C TYR A 125 -10.01 0.13 -9.21
N THR A 126 -9.26 -0.83 -9.77
CA THR A 126 -8.10 -1.38 -9.07
C THR A 126 -6.86 -1.39 -9.95
N PRO A 127 -5.72 -0.83 -9.49
CA PRO A 127 -4.49 -0.87 -10.28
C PRO A 127 -4.02 -2.32 -10.53
N PHE A 128 -4.47 -3.26 -9.70
CA PHE A 128 -4.04 -4.66 -9.72
C PHE A 128 -4.74 -5.49 -10.80
N ALA A 129 -5.78 -4.97 -11.45
CA ALA A 129 -6.31 -5.58 -12.68
C ALA A 129 -5.36 -5.42 -13.87
N HIS A 130 -4.37 -4.53 -13.74
CA HIS A 130 -3.38 -4.21 -14.78
C HIS A 130 -1.99 -4.81 -14.49
N THR A 131 -1.86 -5.62 -13.44
CA THR A 131 -0.65 -6.37 -13.11
C THR A 131 -0.78 -7.85 -13.49
N ASN A 132 0.35 -8.47 -13.79
CA ASN A 132 0.49 -9.92 -13.90
C ASN A 132 0.57 -10.49 -12.47
N ASN A 133 -0.54 -11.05 -11.99
CA ASN A 133 -0.69 -11.45 -10.60
C ASN A 133 -0.28 -12.92 -10.39
N ILE A 134 0.64 -13.13 -9.45
CA ILE A 134 0.96 -14.43 -8.85
C ILE A 134 0.17 -14.51 -7.55
N VAL A 135 -0.93 -15.25 -7.58
CA VAL A 135 -1.88 -15.34 -6.47
C VAL A 135 -1.56 -16.54 -5.61
N ILE A 136 -1.34 -16.29 -4.32
CA ILE A 136 -0.99 -17.31 -3.34
C ILE A 136 -2.19 -17.47 -2.42
N VAL A 137 -2.79 -18.65 -2.46
CA VAL A 137 -3.93 -19.02 -1.63
C VAL A 137 -3.47 -20.02 -0.58
N ALA A 138 -3.59 -19.65 0.69
CA ALA A 138 -3.24 -20.52 1.79
C ALA A 138 -4.36 -20.70 2.81
N ASN A 139 -4.33 -21.84 3.50
CA ASN A 139 -5.22 -22.13 4.62
C ASN A 139 -4.41 -22.38 5.89
N PRO A 140 -4.88 -21.89 7.05
CA PRO A 140 -4.21 -22.14 8.33
C PRO A 140 -4.42 -23.59 8.77
N VAL A 141 -3.54 -24.07 9.64
CA VAL A 141 -3.80 -25.27 10.44
C VAL A 141 -5.02 -25.09 11.34
N GLU A 142 -5.69 -26.19 11.65
CA GLU A 142 -6.86 -26.18 12.53
C GLU A 142 -6.48 -25.63 13.91
N GLY A 143 -7.33 -24.75 14.46
CA GLY A 143 -7.13 -24.17 15.79
C GLY A 143 -6.10 -23.05 15.87
N LEU A 144 -5.48 -22.62 14.75
CA LEU A 144 -4.59 -21.46 14.75
C LEU A 144 -5.36 -20.19 15.15
N GLU A 145 -4.81 -19.44 16.08
CA GLU A 145 -5.40 -18.18 16.52
C GLU A 145 -5.37 -17.13 15.41
N GLN A 146 -6.36 -16.23 15.44
CA GLN A 146 -6.59 -15.20 14.44
C GLN A 146 -5.33 -14.35 14.13
N HIS A 147 -4.65 -13.86 15.16
CA HIS A 147 -3.44 -13.05 15.00
C HIS A 147 -2.29 -13.85 14.38
N GLY A 148 -2.13 -15.11 14.78
CA GLY A 148 -1.12 -16.03 14.25
C GLY A 148 -1.35 -16.37 12.78
N HIS A 149 -2.61 -16.48 12.36
CA HIS A 149 -2.99 -16.70 10.97
C HIS A 149 -2.63 -15.50 10.07
N GLU A 150 -3.03 -14.30 10.46
CA GLU A 150 -2.71 -13.08 9.72
C GLU A 150 -1.18 -12.87 9.61
N ALA A 151 -0.43 -13.15 10.67
CA ALA A 151 1.02 -13.11 10.63
C ALA A 151 1.62 -14.17 9.67
N ALA A 152 1.03 -15.36 9.59
CA ALA A 152 1.48 -16.41 8.65
C ALA A 152 1.25 -16.00 7.20
N LEU A 153 0.06 -15.46 6.87
CA LEU A 153 -0.25 -14.97 5.52
C LEU A 153 0.68 -13.82 5.08
N ARG A 154 1.00 -12.91 6.01
CA ARG A 154 1.93 -11.80 5.75
C ARG A 154 3.34 -12.30 5.42
N ILE A 155 3.91 -13.15 6.28
CA ILE A 155 5.25 -13.71 6.06
C ILE A 155 5.30 -14.52 4.77
N MET A 156 4.24 -15.28 4.47
CA MET A 156 4.10 -16.01 3.21
C MET A 156 4.19 -15.07 2.00
N GLY A 157 3.43 -13.96 2.02
CA GLY A 157 3.48 -12.95 0.95
C GLY A 157 4.87 -12.37 0.74
N PHE A 158 5.54 -11.96 1.82
CA PHE A 158 6.89 -11.39 1.75
C PHE A 158 7.95 -12.40 1.28
N LYS A 159 7.86 -13.66 1.74
CA LYS A 159 8.74 -14.75 1.29
C LYS A 159 8.57 -14.99 -0.20
N ALA A 160 7.34 -15.07 -0.68
CA ALA A 160 7.07 -15.31 -2.09
C ALA A 160 7.50 -14.16 -2.99
N ALA A 161 7.21 -12.92 -2.59
CA ALA A 161 7.66 -11.73 -3.33
C ALA A 161 9.19 -11.69 -3.43
N THR A 162 9.90 -12.00 -2.34
CA THR A 162 11.37 -12.06 -2.34
C THR A 162 11.90 -13.18 -3.22
N TYR A 163 11.33 -14.38 -3.13
CA TYR A 163 11.73 -15.52 -3.98
C TYR A 163 11.52 -15.21 -5.47
N ILE A 164 10.36 -14.65 -5.84
CA ILE A 164 10.05 -14.30 -7.23
C ILE A 164 10.99 -13.20 -7.73
N ALA A 165 11.31 -12.21 -6.88
CA ALA A 165 12.17 -11.10 -7.26
C ALA A 165 13.60 -11.53 -7.62
N GLU A 166 14.11 -12.62 -7.05
CA GLU A 166 15.44 -13.17 -7.38
C GLU A 166 15.58 -13.52 -8.87
N ALA A 167 14.47 -13.81 -9.58
CA ALA A 167 14.46 -13.99 -11.03
C ALA A 167 15.02 -12.77 -11.80
N GLY A 168 14.92 -11.57 -11.22
CA GLY A 168 15.39 -10.31 -11.81
C GLY A 168 16.80 -9.90 -11.39
N ARG A 169 17.47 -10.63 -10.47
CA ARG A 169 18.75 -10.18 -9.89
C ARG A 169 19.84 -9.94 -10.94
N ASN A 170 19.95 -10.85 -11.90
CA ASN A 170 20.99 -10.84 -12.93
C ASN A 170 20.46 -10.36 -14.30
N VAL A 171 19.24 -9.82 -14.34
CA VAL A 171 18.63 -9.29 -15.56
C VAL A 171 19.00 -7.82 -15.69
N GLU A 172 19.44 -7.42 -16.87
CA GLU A 172 19.68 -6.00 -17.16
C GLU A 172 18.34 -5.24 -17.15
N PRO A 173 18.19 -4.18 -16.35
CA PRO A 173 16.97 -3.39 -16.32
C PRO A 173 16.68 -2.68 -17.65
N ASP A 174 15.40 -2.57 -18.00
CA ASP A 174 14.94 -1.77 -19.14
C ASP A 174 15.11 -0.26 -18.91
N GLU A 175 15.03 0.14 -17.65
CA GLU A 175 15.15 1.52 -17.22
C GLU A 175 15.78 1.57 -15.83
N VAL A 176 16.72 2.48 -15.62
CA VAL A 176 17.26 2.79 -14.29
C VAL A 176 16.86 4.21 -13.91
N LYS A 177 16.09 4.36 -12.84
CA LYS A 177 15.73 5.67 -12.25
C LYS A 177 16.53 5.90 -10.98
N THR A 178 17.16 7.07 -10.87
CA THR A 178 17.90 7.46 -9.66
C THR A 178 17.07 8.42 -8.83
N TYR A 179 16.99 8.14 -7.53
CA TYR A 179 16.36 8.96 -6.51
C TYR A 179 17.40 9.34 -5.47
N GLU A 180 17.51 10.64 -5.17
CA GLU A 180 18.52 11.13 -4.24
C GLU A 180 18.00 12.32 -3.43
N VAL A 181 18.22 12.25 -2.11
CA VAL A 181 18.01 13.36 -1.19
C VAL A 181 19.26 13.51 -0.34
N ALA A 182 19.87 14.69 -0.37
CA ALA A 182 21.05 15.00 0.44
C ALA A 182 20.69 15.11 1.94
N PRO A 183 21.66 15.02 2.86
CA PRO A 183 21.43 15.37 4.27
C PRO A 183 20.76 16.74 4.42
N LEU A 184 19.89 16.90 5.42
CA LEU A 184 18.97 18.04 5.54
C LEU A 184 19.62 19.41 5.32
N PHE A 185 20.71 19.73 6.04
CA PHE A 185 21.35 21.04 5.92
C PHE A 185 22.00 21.26 4.56
N GLU A 186 22.62 20.22 3.99
CA GLU A 186 23.17 20.28 2.63
C GLU A 186 22.06 20.45 1.59
N ASN A 187 20.94 19.76 1.78
CA ASN A 187 19.78 19.82 0.90
C ASN A 187 19.18 21.23 0.87
N VAL A 188 18.95 21.83 2.03
CA VAL A 188 18.42 23.20 2.14
C VAL A 188 19.43 24.22 1.60
N ALA A 189 20.73 24.06 1.88
CA ALA A 189 21.76 24.95 1.36
C ALA A 189 21.90 24.89 -0.17
N LYS A 190 21.62 23.72 -0.77
CA LYS A 190 21.63 23.53 -2.23
C LYS A 190 20.45 24.22 -2.92
N TYR A 191 19.31 24.33 -2.26
CA TYR A 191 18.08 24.92 -2.81
C TYR A 191 17.51 26.04 -1.92
N PRO A 192 18.28 27.12 -1.67
CA PRO A 192 17.95 28.11 -0.63
C PRO A 192 16.72 28.97 -0.96
N ASN A 193 16.32 29.03 -2.24
CA ASN A 193 15.24 29.87 -2.73
C ASN A 193 13.95 29.11 -3.04
N LEU A 194 13.94 27.78 -2.87
CA LEU A 194 12.74 26.96 -3.13
C LEU A 194 11.94 26.79 -1.83
N PRO A 195 10.59 26.78 -1.90
CA PRO A 195 9.75 26.48 -0.75
C PRO A 195 10.08 25.09 -0.21
N LYS A 196 10.28 25.00 1.10
CA LYS A 196 10.60 23.76 1.80
C LYS A 196 9.32 23.00 2.06
N VAL A 197 9.23 21.79 1.52
CA VAL A 197 8.04 20.95 1.64
C VAL A 197 8.39 19.66 2.35
N VAL A 198 7.55 19.23 3.28
CA VAL A 198 7.66 17.94 3.96
C VAL A 198 6.43 17.09 3.67
N TYR A 199 6.57 15.77 3.73
CA TYR A 199 5.44 14.86 3.64
C TYR A 199 5.15 14.27 5.01
N VAL A 200 3.97 14.54 5.57
CA VAL A 200 3.47 13.87 6.77
C VAL A 200 2.75 12.61 6.31
N TYR A 201 3.40 11.47 6.51
CA TYR A 201 2.90 10.17 6.07
C TYR A 201 2.27 9.46 7.26
N MET A 202 0.94 9.47 7.32
CA MET A 202 0.20 8.71 8.33
C MET A 202 0.13 7.24 7.92
N LEU A 203 0.42 6.36 8.88
CA LEU A 203 0.38 4.92 8.71
C LEU A 203 -0.70 4.34 9.61
N GLN A 204 -1.51 3.45 9.04
CA GLN A 204 -2.60 2.82 9.73
C GLN A 204 -2.13 2.04 10.97
N SER A 205 -2.64 2.42 12.16
CA SER A 205 -2.44 1.68 13.42
C SER A 205 -3.72 1.47 14.24
N GLN A 206 -4.86 1.43 13.55
CA GLN A 206 -6.18 1.16 14.09
C GLN A 206 -6.78 -0.12 13.51
N GLY A 207 -5.97 -0.98 12.90
CA GLY A 207 -6.44 -2.22 12.31
C GLY A 207 -6.97 -3.17 13.38
N LEU A 208 -7.97 -3.98 13.02
CA LEU A 208 -8.65 -4.88 13.96
C LEU A 208 -7.72 -5.95 14.55
N LEU A 209 -6.78 -6.45 13.75
CA LEU A 209 -5.88 -7.55 14.13
C LEU A 209 -4.42 -7.12 14.11
N HIS A 210 -4.04 -6.37 13.07
CA HIS A 210 -2.68 -5.92 12.85
C HIS A 210 -2.71 -4.56 12.18
N ASP A 211 -1.57 -3.90 12.21
CA ASP A 211 -1.35 -2.54 11.75
C ASP A 211 -0.32 -2.52 10.60
N THR A 212 0.02 -1.33 10.11
CA THR A 212 1.17 -1.13 9.21
C THR A 212 2.48 -1.28 9.99
N TYR A 213 3.55 -1.72 9.32
CA TYR A 213 4.85 -1.95 9.95
C TYR A 213 5.93 -1.04 9.37
N TYR A 214 6.81 -0.53 10.23
CA TYR A 214 7.99 0.25 9.84
C TYR A 214 9.26 -0.43 10.36
N TYR A 215 10.14 -0.91 9.48
CA TYR A 215 11.31 -1.73 9.88
C TYR A 215 10.95 -2.92 10.79
N GLY A 216 9.83 -3.58 10.50
CA GLY A 216 9.34 -4.74 11.24
C GLY A 216 8.68 -4.44 12.59
N ILE A 217 8.69 -3.18 13.07
CA ILE A 217 7.91 -2.79 14.24
C ILE A 217 6.51 -2.39 13.83
N ASP A 218 5.53 -2.80 14.63
CA ASP A 218 4.17 -2.31 14.55
C ASP A 218 4.15 -0.80 14.82
N VAL A 219 3.59 0.00 13.90
CA VAL A 219 3.62 1.46 14.00
C VAL A 219 2.78 2.00 15.15
N LYS A 220 1.87 1.20 15.74
CA LYS A 220 1.20 1.55 17.02
C LYS A 220 2.21 1.77 18.15
N GLN A 221 3.38 1.11 18.08
CA GLN A 221 4.40 1.16 19.14
C GLN A 221 5.43 2.27 18.95
N MET A 222 5.40 3.00 17.83
CA MET A 222 6.33 4.09 17.57
C MET A 222 5.74 5.47 17.87
N VAL A 223 6.62 6.44 18.01
CA VAL A 223 6.26 7.86 17.95
C VAL A 223 6.67 8.43 16.59
N PRO A 224 6.08 9.56 16.14
CA PRO A 224 6.43 10.12 14.85
C PRO A 224 7.92 10.38 14.70
N THR A 225 8.46 10.05 13.52
CA THR A 225 9.90 10.08 13.23
C THR A 225 10.18 10.57 11.81
N LEU A 226 11.45 10.79 11.50
CA LEU A 226 11.90 11.17 10.17
C LEU A 226 12.30 9.94 9.36
N MET A 227 12.03 9.98 8.07
CA MET A 227 12.41 8.94 7.11
C MET A 227 12.85 9.59 5.79
N TYR A 228 13.93 9.09 5.19
CA TYR A 228 14.26 9.39 3.81
C TYR A 228 13.22 8.77 2.87
N PRO A 229 12.81 9.48 1.81
CA PRO A 229 11.79 8.98 0.88
C PRO A 229 12.23 7.71 0.14
N THR A 230 13.52 7.47 -0.03
CA THR A 230 14.04 6.27 -0.72
C THR A 230 13.94 5.00 0.13
N GLU A 231 13.76 5.11 1.45
CA GLU A 231 13.65 3.94 2.33
C GLU A 231 12.42 3.09 2.02
N ILE A 232 11.29 3.76 1.73
CA ILE A 232 10.05 3.05 1.40
C ILE A 232 10.15 2.28 0.08
N MET A 233 10.97 2.76 -0.86
CA MET A 233 11.21 2.08 -2.14
C MET A 233 11.97 0.75 -1.95
N ASP A 234 12.64 0.58 -0.81
CA ASP A 234 13.28 -0.67 -0.38
C ASP A 234 12.48 -1.41 0.72
N GLY A 235 11.19 -1.10 0.86
CA GLY A 235 10.28 -1.86 1.72
C GLY A 235 10.45 -1.59 3.21
N ALA A 236 10.94 -0.40 3.60
CA ALA A 236 10.97 0.02 5.00
C ALA A 236 9.58 0.05 5.64
N ILE A 237 8.53 0.29 4.85
CA ILE A 237 7.13 0.21 5.28
C ILE A 237 6.46 -0.94 4.53
N VAL A 238 5.74 -1.78 5.26
CA VAL A 238 4.92 -2.86 4.68
C VAL A 238 3.53 -2.86 5.30
N SER A 239 2.54 -3.24 4.50
CA SER A 239 1.18 -3.36 4.98
C SER A 239 1.03 -4.62 5.83
N GLY A 240 0.35 -4.47 6.95
CA GLY A 240 -0.18 -5.61 7.70
C GLY A 240 -1.61 -5.36 8.16
N ASN A 241 -2.19 -4.21 7.80
CA ASN A 241 -3.39 -3.72 8.42
C ASN A 241 -4.67 -4.40 7.91
N CYS A 242 -5.69 -4.36 8.76
CA CYS A 242 -7.05 -4.78 8.42
C CYS A 242 -7.94 -3.53 8.44
N VAL A 243 -8.15 -2.93 7.27
CA VAL A 243 -9.06 -1.79 7.00
C VAL A 243 -9.71 -1.96 5.64
N SER A 244 -10.68 -1.14 5.27
CA SER A 244 -11.43 -1.29 4.02
C SER A 244 -10.51 -1.49 2.83
N ALA A 245 -10.93 -2.32 1.88
CA ALA A 245 -10.05 -2.69 0.78
C ALA A 245 -9.70 -1.50 -0.12
N CYS A 246 -10.62 -0.54 -0.26
CA CYS A 246 -10.48 0.62 -1.15
C CYS A 246 -9.41 1.61 -0.71
N ASP A 247 -9.34 1.90 0.59
CA ASP A 247 -8.48 2.93 1.20
C ASP A 247 -7.19 2.33 1.79
N LYS A 248 -7.13 0.99 1.97
CA LYS A 248 -5.92 0.27 2.36
C LYS A 248 -4.72 0.59 1.46
N ASN A 249 -3.59 0.96 2.09
CA ASN A 249 -2.29 0.94 1.45
C ASN A 249 -1.73 -0.48 1.51
N THR A 250 -1.70 -1.16 0.36
CA THR A 250 -0.99 -2.44 0.25
C THR A 250 0.51 -2.20 0.30
N THR A 251 1.30 -3.26 0.50
CA THR A 251 2.76 -3.17 0.42
C THR A 251 3.20 -2.64 -0.95
N PHE A 252 2.48 -2.99 -2.02
CA PHE A 252 2.68 -2.44 -3.36
C PHE A 252 2.49 -0.91 -3.38
N HIS A 253 1.42 -0.39 -2.76
CA HIS A 253 1.18 1.05 -2.67
C HIS A 253 2.30 1.77 -1.91
N HIS A 254 2.75 1.23 -0.77
CA HIS A 254 3.88 1.81 -0.02
C HIS A 254 5.18 1.85 -0.87
N LEU A 255 5.55 0.73 -1.49
CA LEU A 255 6.72 0.64 -2.39
C LEU A 255 6.64 1.62 -3.59
N ASN A 256 5.41 2.00 -3.97
CA ASN A 256 5.11 2.83 -5.13
C ASN A 256 4.43 4.18 -4.79
N SER A 257 4.58 4.71 -3.57
CA SER A 257 3.86 5.90 -3.07
C SER A 257 3.90 7.10 -4.05
N PRO A 258 2.79 7.43 -4.75
CA PRO A 258 2.76 8.49 -5.76
C PRO A 258 3.16 9.84 -5.18
N VAL A 259 2.71 10.16 -3.97
CA VAL A 259 3.09 11.38 -3.23
C VAL A 259 4.63 11.51 -3.16
N ILE A 260 5.34 10.45 -2.80
CA ILE A 260 6.80 10.47 -2.70
C ILE A 260 7.45 10.62 -4.08
N TYR A 261 7.02 9.87 -5.10
CA TYR A 261 7.58 10.00 -6.45
C TYR A 261 7.40 11.41 -7.00
N ASP A 262 6.21 11.99 -6.84
CA ASP A 262 5.88 13.33 -7.31
C ASP A 262 6.66 14.43 -6.58
N LEU A 263 6.82 14.32 -5.25
CA LEU A 263 7.62 15.26 -4.47
C LEU A 263 9.10 15.17 -4.83
N MET A 264 9.61 13.95 -5.07
CA MET A 264 10.97 13.73 -5.55
C MET A 264 11.20 14.27 -6.96
N GLU A 265 10.21 14.16 -7.85
CA GLU A 265 10.31 14.73 -9.20
C GLU A 265 10.36 16.26 -9.20
N LYS A 266 9.57 16.89 -8.32
CA LYS A 266 9.52 18.36 -8.14
C LYS A 266 10.69 18.90 -7.30
N HIS A 267 11.39 18.04 -6.57
CA HIS A 267 12.51 18.42 -5.72
C HIS A 267 13.67 19.05 -6.52
N GLY A 268 14.15 20.20 -6.05
CA GLY A 268 15.23 20.96 -6.68
C GLY A 268 14.81 21.75 -7.93
N LYS A 269 13.54 21.65 -8.32
CA LYS A 269 12.95 22.38 -9.45
C LYS A 269 11.91 23.40 -8.96
N GLU A 270 10.93 22.93 -8.21
CA GLU A 270 9.80 23.72 -7.71
C GLU A 270 9.78 23.80 -6.19
N ILE A 271 10.26 22.74 -5.52
CA ILE A 271 10.27 22.62 -4.06
C ILE A 271 11.62 22.10 -3.54
N CYS A 272 11.94 22.42 -2.30
CA CYS A 272 12.98 21.73 -1.52
C CYS A 272 12.29 20.66 -0.66
N PHE A 273 12.25 19.41 -1.14
CA PHE A 273 11.65 18.31 -0.41
C PHE A 273 12.56 17.90 0.76
N LEU A 274 12.04 18.04 1.99
CA LEU A 274 12.79 17.81 3.23
C LEU A 274 12.82 16.33 3.66
N GLY A 275 11.99 15.48 3.05
CA GLY A 275 11.77 14.09 3.42
C GLY A 275 10.41 13.86 4.05
N CYS A 276 10.27 12.75 4.77
CA CYS A 276 9.00 12.32 5.35
C CYS A 276 9.02 12.43 6.88
N VAL A 277 7.92 12.91 7.46
CA VAL A 277 7.56 12.71 8.86
C VAL A 277 6.56 11.56 8.90
N VAL A 278 7.02 10.37 9.28
CA VAL A 278 6.16 9.20 9.39
C VAL A 278 5.47 9.24 10.75
N THR A 279 4.16 9.08 10.78
CA THR A 279 3.33 9.07 11.98
C THR A 279 2.37 7.90 11.97
N ASN A 280 1.78 7.61 13.13
CA ASN A 280 0.79 6.57 13.31
C ASN A 280 -0.61 7.17 13.54
N GLU A 281 -1.62 6.37 13.31
CA GLU A 281 -3.04 6.69 13.51
C GLU A 281 -3.57 5.88 14.69
N ASN A 282 -3.76 6.50 15.85
CA ASN A 282 -4.12 5.76 17.06
C ASN A 282 -5.59 5.91 17.42
N VAL A 283 -6.15 4.91 18.09
CA VAL A 283 -7.57 4.90 18.44
C VAL A 283 -7.91 5.94 19.50
N THR A 284 -7.08 6.09 20.55
CA THR A 284 -7.42 6.93 21.70
C THR A 284 -7.06 8.40 21.46
N LEU A 285 -7.92 9.33 21.90
CA LEU A 285 -7.66 10.76 21.78
C LEU A 285 -6.30 11.20 22.35
N GLY A 286 -5.88 10.61 23.47
CA GLY A 286 -4.59 10.94 24.08
C GLY A 286 -3.41 10.58 23.20
N ASP A 287 -3.49 9.45 22.49
CA ASP A 287 -2.47 9.03 21.53
C ASP A 287 -2.51 9.87 20.24
N LYS A 288 -3.71 10.17 19.71
CA LYS A 288 -3.87 11.12 18.57
C LYS A 288 -3.23 12.47 18.88
N GLN A 289 -3.48 12.99 20.09
CA GLN A 289 -2.89 14.24 20.56
C GLN A 289 -1.36 14.15 20.69
N ARG A 290 -0.84 13.04 21.21
CA ARG A 290 0.61 12.80 21.34
C ARG A 290 1.27 12.82 19.97
N SER A 291 0.79 12.02 19.03
CA SER A 291 1.38 11.89 17.69
C SER A 291 1.30 13.21 16.93
N SER A 292 0.13 13.82 16.84
CA SER A 292 -0.03 15.09 16.12
C SER A 292 0.72 16.28 16.75
N ASN A 293 0.90 16.32 18.09
CA ASN A 293 1.79 17.30 18.73
C ASN A 293 3.25 17.10 18.31
N MET A 294 3.70 15.84 18.21
CA MET A 294 5.06 15.52 17.78
C MET A 294 5.26 15.83 16.29
N VAL A 295 4.29 15.51 15.43
CA VAL A 295 4.30 15.87 14.00
C VAL A 295 4.46 17.37 13.84
N ALA A 296 3.58 18.18 14.43
CA ALA A 296 3.64 19.64 14.29
C ALA A 296 4.99 20.23 14.78
N LYS A 297 5.54 19.68 15.88
CA LYS A 297 6.87 20.04 16.37
C LYS A 297 7.97 19.66 15.38
N LEU A 298 7.94 18.46 14.79
CA LEU A 298 8.94 18.01 13.83
C LEU A 298 8.89 18.84 12.54
N VAL A 299 7.69 19.11 12.03
CA VAL A 299 7.48 19.95 10.84
C VAL A 299 8.01 21.38 11.07
N GLU A 300 7.71 21.98 12.22
CA GLU A 300 8.27 23.29 12.62
C GLU A 300 9.79 23.23 12.78
N PHE A 301 10.32 22.17 13.39
CA PHE A 301 11.77 21.98 13.62
C PHE A 301 12.55 21.86 12.31
N LEU A 302 11.97 21.21 11.30
CA LEU A 302 12.52 21.14 9.94
C LEU A 302 12.45 22.49 9.21
N GLY A 303 11.66 23.44 9.71
CA GLY A 303 11.45 24.75 9.10
C GLY A 303 10.73 24.65 7.76
N ALA A 304 9.75 23.74 7.63
CA ALA A 304 8.96 23.58 6.43
C ALA A 304 8.08 24.83 6.17
N ASP A 305 7.89 25.16 4.89
CA ASP A 305 6.94 26.19 4.45
C ASP A 305 5.59 25.57 4.07
N GLY A 306 5.61 24.31 3.63
CA GLY A 306 4.40 23.51 3.36
C GLY A 306 4.52 22.04 3.74
N ALA A 307 3.38 21.38 3.92
CA ALA A 307 3.25 19.97 4.23
C ALA A 307 2.15 19.31 3.40
N VAL A 308 2.48 18.21 2.72
CA VAL A 308 1.47 17.28 2.21
C VAL A 308 1.15 16.30 3.33
N ILE A 309 -0.12 16.01 3.57
CA ILE A 309 -0.55 15.04 4.60
C ILE A 309 -1.49 14.05 3.95
N SER A 310 -1.19 12.76 3.99
CA SER A 310 -2.12 11.72 3.59
C SER A 310 -2.47 10.84 4.77
N GLU A 311 -3.69 10.34 4.79
CA GLU A 311 -4.15 9.32 5.74
C GLU A 311 -4.19 7.91 5.13
N GLU A 312 -4.55 6.93 5.96
CA GLU A 312 -4.89 5.58 5.53
C GLU A 312 -6.12 5.06 6.28
N GLY A 313 -7.23 4.79 5.59
CA GLY A 313 -8.49 4.38 6.19
C GLY A 313 -9.38 5.55 6.58
N PHE A 314 -10.59 5.24 7.04
CA PHE A 314 -11.66 6.23 7.17
C PHE A 314 -12.33 6.27 8.56
N GLY A 315 -13.00 7.38 8.84
CA GLY A 315 -13.79 7.61 10.04
C GLY A 315 -12.95 8.07 11.23
N ASN A 316 -12.28 7.15 11.92
CA ASN A 316 -11.44 7.54 13.06
C ASN A 316 -10.06 8.09 12.65
N PRO A 317 -9.41 7.62 11.56
CA PRO A 317 -8.26 8.30 10.94
C PRO A 317 -8.53 9.76 10.53
N ASP A 318 -9.75 10.11 10.09
CA ASP A 318 -10.09 11.50 9.69
C ASP A 318 -9.79 12.50 10.82
N ALA A 319 -10.03 12.09 12.08
CA ALA A 319 -9.72 12.92 13.24
C ALA A 319 -8.19 13.08 13.46
N ASP A 320 -7.37 12.09 13.11
CA ASP A 320 -5.91 12.24 13.09
C ASP A 320 -5.48 13.19 11.97
N LEU A 321 -6.06 13.06 10.77
CA LEU A 321 -5.76 13.89 9.61
C LEU A 321 -6.04 15.38 9.90
N ILE A 322 -7.25 15.69 10.36
CA ILE A 322 -7.66 17.06 10.71
C ILE A 322 -6.84 17.60 11.89
N MET A 323 -6.48 16.76 12.86
CA MET A 323 -5.64 17.20 13.99
C MET A 323 -4.21 17.50 13.56
N ASN A 324 -3.61 16.69 12.68
CA ASN A 324 -2.31 16.96 12.08
C ASN A 324 -2.34 18.27 11.28
N CYS A 325 -3.30 18.41 10.37
CA CYS A 325 -3.54 19.63 9.58
C CYS A 325 -3.60 20.88 10.47
N THR A 326 -4.52 20.88 11.43
CA THR A 326 -4.80 22.01 12.30
C THR A 326 -3.58 22.43 13.11
N LYS A 327 -2.82 21.46 13.64
CA LYS A 327 -1.63 21.76 14.45
C LYS A 327 -0.47 22.25 13.61
N VAL A 328 -0.29 21.72 12.40
CA VAL A 328 0.74 22.16 11.46
C VAL A 328 0.44 23.57 10.92
N GLU A 329 -0.80 23.88 10.52
CA GLU A 329 -1.21 25.24 10.11
C GLU A 329 -1.04 26.26 11.24
N LYS A 330 -1.31 25.88 12.50
CA LYS A 330 -1.06 26.75 13.67
C LYS A 330 0.44 27.05 13.91
N LYS A 331 1.35 26.33 13.25
CA LYS A 331 2.79 26.64 13.20
C LYS A 331 3.18 27.53 12.02
N GLY A 332 2.21 27.98 11.21
CA GLY A 332 2.43 28.82 10.04
C GLY A 332 2.86 28.05 8.80
N VAL A 333 2.70 26.72 8.78
CA VAL A 333 3.07 25.86 7.65
C VAL A 333 1.83 25.51 6.85
N LYS A 334 1.88 25.69 5.53
CA LYS A 334 0.72 25.44 4.64
C LYS A 334 0.47 23.96 4.39
N THR A 335 -0.76 23.50 4.57
CA THR A 335 -1.09 22.08 4.44
C THR A 335 -1.95 21.79 3.21
N VAL A 336 -1.70 20.64 2.58
CA VAL A 336 -2.61 20.01 1.61
C VAL A 336 -2.88 18.59 2.07
N LEU A 337 -4.16 18.23 2.17
CA LEU A 337 -4.60 16.91 2.61
C LEU A 337 -4.90 16.01 1.40
N VAL A 338 -4.62 14.72 1.54
CA VAL A 338 -5.03 13.66 0.59
C VAL A 338 -5.75 12.58 1.37
N THR A 339 -6.99 12.29 0.98
CA THR A 339 -7.93 11.38 1.66
C THR A 339 -8.94 10.85 0.64
N ASP A 340 -9.82 9.94 1.01
CA ASP A 340 -11.03 9.60 0.27
C ASP A 340 -12.29 10.23 0.88
N GLU A 341 -13.47 9.77 0.42
CA GLU A 341 -14.74 10.26 0.93
C GLU A 341 -15.69 9.10 1.22
N TYR A 342 -16.38 9.18 2.35
CA TYR A 342 -17.49 8.29 2.71
C TYR A 342 -18.81 9.07 2.71
N ALA A 343 -19.15 9.61 1.53
CA ALA A 343 -20.26 10.54 1.33
C ALA A 343 -21.61 9.85 1.07
N GLY A 344 -21.72 8.54 1.32
CA GLY A 344 -22.92 7.75 1.04
C GLY A 344 -23.12 7.50 -0.46
N ARG A 345 -24.05 6.58 -0.79
CA ARG A 345 -24.25 6.07 -2.16
C ARG A 345 -24.67 7.14 -3.18
N ASP A 346 -25.34 8.19 -2.71
CA ASP A 346 -25.78 9.34 -3.49
C ASP A 346 -24.80 10.52 -3.42
N GLY A 347 -23.72 10.40 -2.65
CA GLY A 347 -22.73 11.46 -2.45
C GLY A 347 -23.25 12.65 -1.62
N ALA A 348 -24.37 12.51 -0.91
CA ALA A 348 -25.02 13.61 -0.20
C ALA A 348 -24.70 13.66 1.30
N SER A 349 -23.98 12.66 1.83
CA SER A 349 -23.58 12.62 3.24
C SER A 349 -22.32 13.45 3.45
N GLN A 350 -22.03 13.75 4.72
CA GLN A 350 -20.77 14.39 5.09
C GLN A 350 -19.60 13.46 4.73
N SER A 351 -18.66 13.94 3.90
CA SER A 351 -17.58 13.11 3.36
C SER A 351 -16.59 12.59 4.41
N LEU A 352 -16.23 13.44 5.39
CA LEU A 352 -15.25 13.15 6.45
C LEU A 352 -15.91 13.23 7.83
N ALA A 353 -15.49 12.40 8.76
CA ALA A 353 -16.00 12.37 10.13
C ALA A 353 -15.59 13.59 10.97
N ASP A 354 -14.49 14.26 10.62
CA ASP A 354 -14.02 15.49 11.27
C ASP A 354 -13.72 16.58 10.24
N ALA A 355 -13.74 17.85 10.68
CA ALA A 355 -13.44 19.00 9.83
C ALA A 355 -12.99 20.21 10.64
N ASP A 356 -12.06 20.99 10.09
CA ASP A 356 -11.65 22.30 10.63
C ASP A 356 -11.51 23.31 9.49
N LYS A 357 -11.73 24.60 9.77
CA LYS A 357 -11.59 25.68 8.78
C LYS A 357 -10.16 25.86 8.27
N LEU A 358 -9.17 25.35 9.00
CA LEU A 358 -7.77 25.34 8.58
C LEU A 358 -7.47 24.24 7.54
N ALA A 359 -8.33 23.22 7.41
CA ALA A 359 -8.25 22.22 6.35
C ALA A 359 -8.94 22.75 5.09
N ASP A 360 -8.36 23.78 4.47
CA ASP A 360 -8.94 24.50 3.34
C ASP A 360 -8.42 24.03 1.96
N ALA A 361 -7.48 23.08 1.94
CA ALA A 361 -6.98 22.42 0.74
C ALA A 361 -6.97 20.90 0.91
N VAL A 362 -8.00 20.24 0.37
CA VAL A 362 -8.22 18.79 0.46
C VAL A 362 -8.35 18.21 -0.94
N ILE A 363 -7.57 17.17 -1.23
CA ILE A 363 -7.64 16.38 -2.45
C ILE A 363 -8.27 15.04 -2.09
N THR A 364 -9.35 14.69 -2.80
CA THR A 364 -10.10 13.44 -2.60
C THR A 364 -9.74 12.42 -3.67
N ALA A 365 -9.56 11.17 -3.25
CA ALA A 365 -9.40 9.97 -4.07
C ALA A 365 -10.74 9.33 -4.47
N GLY A 366 -11.87 10.01 -4.25
CA GLY A 366 -13.21 9.57 -4.65
C GLY A 366 -14.09 9.06 -3.51
N ASN A 367 -15.38 8.84 -3.80
CA ASN A 367 -16.37 8.37 -2.83
C ASN A 367 -16.41 6.83 -2.76
N ALA A 368 -15.99 6.26 -1.63
CA ALA A 368 -15.95 4.81 -1.40
C ALA A 368 -17.32 4.13 -1.42
N ASN A 369 -18.41 4.89 -1.22
CA ASN A 369 -19.77 4.33 -1.15
C ASN A 369 -20.48 4.18 -2.51
N GLU A 370 -19.83 4.50 -3.64
CA GLU A 370 -20.44 4.29 -4.96
C GLU A 370 -20.77 2.80 -5.16
N VAL A 371 -22.02 2.49 -5.55
CA VAL A 371 -22.45 1.10 -5.76
C VAL A 371 -22.10 0.64 -7.15
N VAL A 372 -21.46 -0.52 -7.24
CA VAL A 372 -21.08 -1.18 -8.49
C VAL A 372 -21.63 -2.61 -8.53
N THR A 373 -21.95 -3.10 -9.73
CA THR A 373 -22.28 -4.50 -9.96
C THR A 373 -21.19 -5.18 -10.79
N LEU A 374 -20.55 -6.16 -10.16
CA LEU A 374 -19.49 -6.96 -10.73
C LEU A 374 -20.10 -8.19 -11.43
N PRO A 375 -19.83 -8.43 -12.72
CA PRO A 375 -20.34 -9.60 -13.43
C PRO A 375 -19.72 -10.89 -12.87
N PRO A 376 -20.31 -12.07 -13.13
CA PRO A 376 -19.67 -13.34 -12.80
C PRO A 376 -18.39 -13.53 -13.62
N MET A 377 -17.36 -14.11 -12.99
CA MET A 377 -16.10 -14.44 -13.64
C MET A 377 -16.01 -15.94 -13.94
N LYS A 378 -15.29 -16.31 -15.00
CA LYS A 378 -15.07 -17.73 -15.38
C LYS A 378 -14.27 -18.50 -14.34
N LYS A 379 -13.38 -17.80 -13.61
CA LYS A 379 -12.54 -18.38 -12.56
C LYS A 379 -12.60 -17.49 -11.32
N LEU A 380 -12.69 -18.13 -10.16
CA LEU A 380 -12.48 -17.53 -8.85
C LEU A 380 -11.19 -18.12 -8.26
N ILE A 381 -10.31 -17.26 -7.76
CA ILE A 381 -9.14 -17.62 -6.97
C ILE A 381 -9.40 -17.15 -5.53
N GLY A 382 -9.51 -18.09 -4.59
CA GLY A 382 -9.89 -17.86 -3.20
C GLY A 382 -11.33 -18.27 -2.89
N TYR A 383 -12.07 -17.46 -2.13
CA TYR A 383 -13.36 -17.77 -1.50
C TYR A 383 -14.40 -16.67 -1.78
N ALA A 384 -15.58 -17.04 -2.27
CA ALA A 384 -16.65 -16.07 -2.62
C ALA A 384 -17.57 -15.76 -1.45
N GLU A 385 -17.64 -16.65 -0.46
CA GLU A 385 -18.54 -16.58 0.69
C GLU A 385 -18.46 -15.25 1.46
N PRO A 386 -17.29 -14.58 1.58
CA PRO A 386 -17.21 -13.28 2.26
C PRO A 386 -17.91 -12.12 1.53
N ALA A 387 -18.37 -12.27 0.28
CA ALA A 387 -18.96 -11.18 -0.50
C ALA A 387 -20.12 -10.44 0.20
N ASP A 388 -20.94 -11.16 0.98
CA ASP A 388 -22.10 -10.57 1.68
C ASP A 388 -21.73 -9.86 2.98
N THR A 389 -20.51 -10.09 3.49
CA THR A 389 -20.07 -9.57 4.79
C THR A 389 -18.86 -8.66 4.70
N ILE A 390 -18.19 -8.59 3.54
CA ILE A 390 -17.04 -7.73 3.27
C ILE A 390 -17.43 -6.26 3.45
N ALA A 391 -16.47 -5.40 3.80
CA ALA A 391 -16.70 -3.95 3.84
C ALA A 391 -17.19 -3.45 2.47
N GLY A 392 -18.32 -2.73 2.45
CA GLY A 392 -19.03 -2.34 1.22
C GLY A 392 -20.05 -3.37 0.70
N GLY A 393 -20.02 -4.60 1.22
CA GLY A 393 -21.01 -5.64 0.97
C GLY A 393 -22.21 -5.57 1.92
N PHE A 394 -23.26 -6.30 1.55
CA PHE A 394 -24.50 -6.40 2.30
C PHE A 394 -25.19 -7.73 1.99
N ASP A 395 -26.20 -8.09 2.78
CA ASP A 395 -26.98 -9.32 2.56
C ASP A 395 -27.56 -9.34 1.13
N GLY A 396 -27.22 -10.39 0.37
CA GLY A 396 -27.58 -10.53 -1.04
C GLY A 396 -26.65 -9.81 -2.02
N SER A 397 -25.46 -9.36 -1.59
CA SER A 397 -24.41 -8.89 -2.48
C SER A 397 -24.04 -9.96 -3.51
N LEU A 398 -23.80 -11.20 -3.09
CA LEU A 398 -23.56 -12.34 -3.97
C LEU A 398 -24.87 -12.95 -4.50
N LYS A 399 -25.07 -12.85 -5.81
CA LYS A 399 -26.26 -13.41 -6.47
C LYS A 399 -26.03 -14.86 -6.90
N ALA A 400 -27.13 -15.58 -7.11
CA ALA A 400 -27.11 -16.99 -7.54
C ALA A 400 -26.41 -17.22 -8.89
N ASP A 401 -26.31 -16.19 -9.74
CA ASP A 401 -25.58 -16.24 -11.02
C ASP A 401 -24.07 -15.98 -10.88
N GLY A 402 -23.59 -15.69 -9.65
CA GLY A 402 -22.18 -15.38 -9.35
C GLY A 402 -21.80 -13.91 -9.52
N SER A 403 -22.74 -13.04 -9.91
CA SER A 403 -22.52 -11.58 -9.87
C SER A 403 -22.50 -11.06 -8.44
N ILE A 404 -21.77 -9.97 -8.20
CA ILE A 404 -21.64 -9.33 -6.89
C ILE A 404 -22.06 -7.86 -7.00
N THR A 405 -23.01 -7.40 -6.19
CA THR A 405 -23.35 -5.97 -6.07
C THR A 405 -22.88 -5.45 -4.71
N VAL A 406 -21.95 -4.49 -4.73
CA VAL A 406 -21.24 -3.96 -3.54
C VAL A 406 -20.94 -2.48 -3.75
N GLU A 407 -20.55 -1.78 -2.69
CA GLU A 407 -19.88 -0.48 -2.80
C GLU A 407 -18.43 -0.67 -3.27
N ILE A 408 -17.85 0.31 -3.95
CA ILE A 408 -16.44 0.25 -4.40
C ILE A 408 -15.47 0.12 -3.22
N GLN A 409 -15.94 0.39 -1.98
CA GLN A 409 -15.26 0.05 -0.74
C GLN A 409 -14.70 -1.39 -0.69
N ALA A 410 -15.37 -2.34 -1.35
CA ALA A 410 -14.95 -3.73 -1.43
C ALA A 410 -13.81 -4.00 -2.45
N ILE A 411 -13.47 -3.03 -3.30
CA ILE A 411 -12.48 -3.19 -4.37
C ILE A 411 -11.10 -2.74 -3.88
N THR A 412 -10.09 -3.61 -3.99
CA THR A 412 -8.74 -3.34 -3.47
C THR A 412 -8.10 -2.11 -4.13
N GLY A 413 -7.80 -1.08 -3.34
CA GLY A 413 -7.14 0.15 -3.77
C GLY A 413 -8.00 1.15 -4.52
N ALA A 414 -9.33 1.01 -4.52
CA ALA A 414 -10.23 1.85 -5.30
C ALA A 414 -10.14 3.34 -4.99
N THR A 415 -10.12 3.69 -3.70
CA THR A 415 -10.02 5.07 -3.22
C THR A 415 -8.71 5.30 -2.47
N ASN A 416 -7.63 4.65 -2.91
CA ASN A 416 -6.36 4.69 -2.23
C ASN A 416 -5.86 6.13 -1.96
N GLU A 417 -5.61 6.43 -0.70
CA GLU A 417 -5.38 7.79 -0.19
C GLU A 417 -3.96 8.32 -0.41
N LEU A 418 -3.12 7.56 -1.14
CA LEU A 418 -1.87 8.06 -1.70
C LEU A 418 -2.05 8.59 -3.13
N GLY A 419 -3.28 8.56 -3.67
CA GLY A 419 -3.58 8.99 -5.04
C GLY A 419 -3.12 7.99 -6.11
N PHE A 420 -3.14 6.68 -5.80
CA PHE A 420 -2.73 5.64 -6.76
C PHE A 420 -3.72 5.44 -7.90
N ASN A 421 -4.99 5.73 -7.64
CA ASN A 421 -6.07 5.61 -8.61
C ASN A 421 -6.43 6.96 -9.23
N LYS A 422 -7.26 6.95 -10.28
CA LYS A 422 -7.64 8.14 -11.06
C LYS A 422 -8.94 8.80 -10.59
N LEU A 423 -9.58 8.24 -9.57
CA LEU A 423 -10.78 8.81 -8.98
C LEU A 423 -10.44 10.13 -8.28
N THR A 424 -11.28 11.13 -8.50
CA THR A 424 -11.19 12.41 -7.81
C THR A 424 -12.54 13.11 -7.87
N ALA A 425 -12.97 13.73 -6.77
CA ALA A 425 -14.07 14.68 -6.80
C ALA A 425 -13.52 16.10 -6.95
N ARG A 426 -14.22 16.92 -7.75
CA ARG A 426 -13.91 18.34 -7.92
C ARG A 426 -15.11 19.15 -7.48
N GLY A 427 -15.04 19.75 -6.29
CA GLY A 427 -15.91 20.84 -5.92
C GLY A 427 -15.50 22.10 -6.69
N TYR A 428 -16.45 22.74 -7.38
CA TYR A 428 -16.26 24.04 -8.01
C TYR A 428 -16.85 25.15 -7.14
#